data_AF-A0A7J8IKQ4-F1
#
_entry.id   AF-A0A7J8IKQ4-F1
#
_cell.length_a   1.000
_cell.length_b   1.000
_cell.length_c   1.000
_cell.angle_alpha   90.00
_cell.angle_beta   90.00
_cell.angle_gamma   90.00
#
_symmetry.space_group_name_H-M   'P 1'
#
loop_
_entity.id
_entity.type
_entity.pdbx_description
1 polymer ?
#
loop_
_entity_poly.entity_id
_entity_poly.type
_entity_poly.pdbx_seq_one_letter_code
_entity_poly.pdbx_strand_id
1 'polypeptide(L)'
;MEAGLLSTILGVAMVRAEPAGPDLELQKIIGFWREVGVASNQSLALMTPKRLEALFLTLSGHELTVKAAYSSSGSCETENIVGSEMNVSGKFVFPGHREIHVIDTDYERYAILRLSLHWQRKDFHVLKYFTRSLEDEYEPGFWRFRELTADTGLYLVARHGRCAKLLKEELI
;
A
#
# COMPACT_ATOMS: atom_id res chain seq x y z
N MET A 1 -6.30 -9.98 -64.57
CA MET A 1 -6.00 -11.00 -63.54
C MET A 1 -5.12 -10.36 -62.49
N GLU A 2 -5.75 -10.01 -61.37
CA GLU A 2 -5.26 -9.99 -59.98
C GLU A 2 -3.81 -9.55 -59.70
N ALA A 3 -3.65 -8.34 -59.17
CA ALA A 3 -2.51 -7.96 -58.35
C ALA A 3 -2.93 -8.10 -56.87
N GLY A 4 -2.52 -9.18 -56.22
CA GLY A 4 -2.76 -9.42 -54.80
C GLY A 4 -1.80 -8.60 -53.95
N LEU A 5 -2.27 -7.52 -53.34
CA LEU A 5 -1.52 -6.75 -52.34
C LEU A 5 -1.83 -7.32 -50.94
N LEU A 6 -0.93 -8.13 -50.38
CA LEU A 6 -0.99 -8.56 -48.98
C LEU A 6 -0.56 -7.38 -48.09
N SER A 7 -1.55 -6.66 -47.54
CA SER A 7 -1.33 -5.67 -46.49
C SER A 7 -1.27 -6.37 -45.13
N THR A 8 -0.07 -6.64 -44.64
CA THR A 8 0.14 -7.09 -43.25
C THR A 8 0.28 -5.88 -42.34
N ILE A 9 -0.77 -5.56 -41.59
CA ILE A 9 -0.71 -4.52 -40.54
C ILE A 9 -0.02 -5.14 -39.32
N LEU A 10 1.24 -4.75 -39.10
CA LEU A 10 2.00 -5.08 -37.89
C LEU A 10 1.47 -4.20 -36.74
N GLY A 11 0.59 -4.74 -35.90
CA GLY A 11 0.14 -4.08 -34.69
C GLY A 11 1.26 -4.09 -33.64
N VAL A 12 1.96 -2.96 -33.49
CA VAL A 12 2.89 -2.76 -32.37
C VAL A 12 2.06 -2.57 -31.10
N ALA A 13 2.04 -3.59 -30.23
CA ALA A 13 1.48 -3.46 -28.90
C ALA A 13 2.38 -2.52 -28.08
N MET A 14 2.00 -1.25 -27.97
CA MET A 14 2.63 -0.33 -27.05
C MET A 14 2.27 -0.75 -25.62
N VAL A 15 3.21 -1.43 -24.95
CA VAL A 15 3.15 -1.61 -23.49
C VAL A 15 3.22 -0.21 -22.89
N ARG A 16 2.10 0.26 -22.35
CA ARG A 16 2.02 1.54 -21.67
C ARG A 16 2.82 1.42 -20.37
N ALA A 17 4.06 1.89 -20.38
CA ALA A 17 4.79 2.13 -19.14
C ALA A 17 4.00 3.19 -18.34
N GLU A 18 3.62 2.85 -17.11
CA GLU A 18 3.07 3.84 -16.18
C GLU A 18 4.16 4.92 -15.98
N PRO A 19 3.82 6.22 -16.05
CA PRO A 19 4.80 7.26 -15.81
C PRO A 19 5.35 7.11 -14.39
N ALA A 20 6.67 7.08 -14.26
CA ALA A 20 7.31 7.19 -12.96
C ALA A 20 6.83 8.51 -12.33
N GLY A 21 6.18 8.41 -11.17
CA GLY A 21 5.83 9.57 -10.37
C GLY A 21 7.09 10.34 -9.92
N PRO A 22 6.93 11.52 -9.30
CA PRO A 22 8.06 12.16 -8.64
C PRO A 22 8.71 11.19 -7.64
N ASP A 23 10.04 11.24 -7.54
CA ASP A 23 10.79 10.39 -6.60
C ASP A 23 10.27 10.60 -5.17
N LEU A 24 10.05 9.50 -4.46
CA LEU A 24 9.58 9.49 -3.09
C LEU A 24 10.66 10.04 -2.16
N GLU A 25 10.31 11.06 -1.37
CA GLU A 25 11.19 11.59 -0.33
C GLU A 25 11.11 10.71 0.93
N LEU A 26 11.95 9.68 1.01
CA LEU A 26 11.94 8.69 2.11
C LEU A 26 11.90 9.31 3.51
N GLN A 27 12.68 10.36 3.75
CA GLN A 27 12.73 11.00 5.07
C GLN A 27 11.39 11.61 5.49
N LYS A 28 10.52 11.97 4.54
CA LYS A 28 9.21 12.56 4.83
C LYS A 28 8.14 11.52 5.15
N ILE A 29 8.37 10.24 4.84
CA ILE A 29 7.43 9.16 5.19
C ILE A 29 7.65 8.58 6.59
N ILE A 30 8.75 8.93 7.29
CA ILE A 30 9.03 8.40 8.63
C ILE A 30 7.96 8.76 9.65
N GLY A 31 7.83 7.97 10.71
CA GLY A 31 6.90 8.19 11.81
C GLY A 31 5.61 7.39 11.69
N PHE A 32 4.59 7.84 12.44
CA PHE A 32 3.33 7.13 12.61
C PHE A 32 2.39 7.23 11.41
N TRP A 33 1.69 6.13 11.10
CA TRP A 33 0.64 6.01 10.09
C TRP A 33 -0.45 5.05 10.55
N ARG A 34 -1.72 5.47 10.56
CA ARG A 34 -2.89 4.63 10.87
C ARG A 34 -3.53 4.10 9.59
N GLU A 35 -3.85 2.82 9.52
CA GLU A 35 -4.65 2.27 8.42
C GLU A 35 -6.11 2.70 8.58
N VAL A 36 -6.70 3.28 7.53
CA VAL A 36 -8.09 3.77 7.51
C VAL A 36 -8.91 3.06 6.43
N GLY A 37 -8.30 2.60 5.34
CA GLY A 37 -9.02 1.95 4.25
C GLY A 37 -8.23 0.78 3.66
N VAL A 38 -8.95 -0.27 3.26
CA VAL A 38 -8.38 -1.42 2.57
C VAL A 38 -9.31 -1.80 1.42
N ALA A 39 -8.76 -1.99 0.22
CA ALA A 39 -9.48 -2.46 -0.94
C ALA A 39 -8.74 -3.62 -1.61
N SER A 40 -9.48 -4.65 -2.01
CA SER A 40 -8.96 -5.76 -2.80
C SER A 40 -10.09 -6.43 -3.59
N ASN A 41 -9.77 -7.10 -4.69
CA ASN A 41 -10.71 -7.99 -5.38
C ASN A 41 -10.70 -9.42 -4.77
N GLN A 42 -9.86 -9.67 -3.76
CA GLN A 42 -9.68 -10.97 -3.12
C GLN A 42 -10.16 -10.92 -1.67
N SER A 43 -11.22 -11.65 -1.34
CA SER A 43 -11.85 -11.63 -0.01
C SER A 43 -10.91 -12.02 1.14
N LEU A 44 -9.98 -12.93 0.89
CA LEU A 44 -8.97 -13.39 1.86
C LEU A 44 -8.12 -12.25 2.40
N ALA A 45 -7.81 -11.23 1.59
CA ALA A 45 -7.02 -10.08 2.03
C ALA A 45 -7.74 -9.22 3.07
N LEU A 46 -9.08 -9.28 3.11
CA LEU A 46 -9.94 -8.47 3.97
C LEU A 46 -10.41 -9.22 5.23
N MET A 47 -10.33 -10.55 5.23
CA MET A 47 -10.85 -11.40 6.30
C MET A 47 -9.76 -11.96 7.22
N THR A 48 -8.56 -11.35 7.22
CA THR A 48 -7.48 -11.79 8.12
C THR A 48 -7.87 -11.61 9.59
N PRO A 49 -7.70 -12.65 10.44
CA PRO A 49 -7.98 -12.53 11.88
C PRO A 49 -7.01 -11.58 12.60
N LYS A 50 -5.84 -11.33 12.00
CA LYS A 50 -4.86 -10.34 12.45
C LYS A 50 -4.97 -9.12 11.54
N ARG A 51 -5.67 -8.09 12.01
CA ARG A 51 -5.96 -6.86 11.26
C ARG A 51 -4.89 -5.81 11.54
N LEU A 52 -4.27 -5.24 10.51
CA LEU A 52 -3.37 -4.12 10.68
C LEU A 52 -4.15 -2.88 11.17
N GLU A 53 -3.59 -2.12 12.09
CA GLU A 53 -4.20 -0.85 12.53
C GLU A 53 -3.27 0.34 12.34
N ALA A 54 -1.96 0.16 12.51
CA ALA A 54 -0.99 1.22 12.31
C ALA A 54 0.41 0.70 12.02
N LEU A 55 1.24 1.60 11.50
CA LEU A 55 2.65 1.46 11.23
C LEU A 55 3.40 2.61 11.91
N PHE A 56 4.61 2.34 12.37
CA PHE A 56 5.59 3.36 12.68
C PHE A 56 6.85 3.08 11.86
N LEU A 57 7.23 4.05 11.03
CA LEU A 57 8.30 3.92 10.05
C LEU A 57 9.58 4.58 10.57
N THR A 58 10.69 3.86 10.54
CA THR A 58 12.02 4.40 10.81
C THR A 58 12.98 4.05 9.68
N LEU A 59 13.93 4.96 9.42
CA LEU A 59 14.96 4.77 8.39
C LEU A 59 16.32 4.61 9.05
N SER A 60 17.08 3.62 8.58
CA SER A 60 18.48 3.42 8.93
C SER A 60 19.27 3.19 7.65
N GLY A 61 19.93 4.23 7.14
CA GLY A 61 20.56 4.19 5.82
C GLY A 61 19.51 3.96 4.72
N HIS A 62 19.62 2.84 4.01
CA HIS A 62 18.68 2.42 2.95
C HIS A 62 17.63 1.41 3.43
N GLU A 63 17.65 1.03 4.71
CA GLU A 63 16.69 0.10 5.28
C GLU A 63 15.51 0.85 5.91
N LEU A 64 14.30 0.41 5.56
CA LEU A 64 13.05 0.87 6.16
C LEU A 64 12.60 -0.14 7.19
N THR A 65 12.63 0.23 8.46
CA THR A 65 12.05 -0.56 9.55
C THR A 65 10.60 -0.13 9.78
N VAL A 66 9.72 -1.12 9.82
CA VAL A 66 8.29 -0.97 9.98
C VAL A 66 7.88 -1.65 11.28
N LYS A 67 7.55 -0.87 12.32
CA LYS A 67 6.87 -1.40 13.50
C LYS A 67 5.38 -1.39 13.23
N ALA A 68 4.80 -2.56 12.97
CA ALA A 68 3.39 -2.73 12.66
C ALA A 68 2.60 -3.11 13.93
N ALA A 69 1.46 -2.47 14.14
CA ALA A 69 0.50 -2.82 15.19
C ALA A 69 -0.73 -3.49 14.60
N TYR A 70 -1.10 -4.62 15.17
CA TYR A 70 -2.22 -5.43 14.74
C TYR A 70 -3.23 -5.63 15.87
N SER A 71 -4.51 -5.66 15.52
CA SER A 71 -5.57 -6.21 16.34
C SER A 71 -5.75 -7.69 16.03
N SER A 72 -5.61 -8.53 17.05
CA SER A 72 -5.66 -10.00 16.95
C SER A 72 -6.50 -10.51 18.12
N SER A 73 -7.71 -10.98 17.84
CA SER A 73 -8.64 -11.51 18.87
C SER A 73 -8.85 -10.59 20.08
N GLY A 74 -8.86 -9.27 19.87
CA GLY A 74 -9.02 -8.26 20.93
C GLY A 74 -7.74 -7.84 21.65
N SER A 75 -6.62 -8.49 21.35
CA SER A 75 -5.28 -8.14 21.83
C SER A 75 -4.55 -7.27 20.80
N CYS A 76 -3.61 -6.46 21.28
CA CYS A 76 -2.71 -5.69 20.45
C CYS A 76 -1.37 -6.40 20.37
N GLU A 77 -0.96 -6.74 19.15
CA GLU A 77 0.33 -7.34 18.85
C GLU A 77 1.16 -6.35 18.03
N THR A 78 2.47 -6.28 18.29
CA THR A 78 3.40 -5.51 17.49
C THR A 78 4.47 -6.40 16.86
N GLU A 79 4.94 -6.03 15.68
CA GLU A 79 5.99 -6.73 14.95
C GLU A 79 6.90 -5.71 14.27
N ASN A 80 8.21 -5.94 14.31
CA ASN A 80 9.19 -5.16 13.55
C ASN A 80 9.54 -5.90 12.27
N ILE A 81 9.40 -5.23 11.14
CA ILE A 81 9.67 -5.79 9.82
C ILE A 81 10.65 -4.85 9.12
N VAL A 82 11.77 -5.39 8.66
CA VAL A 82 12.76 -4.62 7.91
C VAL A 82 12.57 -4.89 6.42
N GLY A 83 12.55 -3.83 5.63
CA GLY A 83 12.50 -3.88 4.18
C GLY A 83 13.57 -3.00 3.55
N SER A 84 13.78 -3.20 2.26
CA SER A 84 14.71 -2.41 1.45
C SER A 84 13.99 -1.85 0.23
N GLU A 85 14.40 -0.64 -0.18
CA GLU A 85 13.90 -0.04 -1.41
C GLU A 85 14.46 -0.81 -2.63
N MET A 86 13.63 -0.93 -3.67
CA MET A 86 14.01 -1.51 -4.96
C MET A 86 14.58 -0.42 -5.87
N ASN A 87 14.94 -0.80 -7.10
CA ASN A 87 15.38 0.13 -8.15
C ASN A 87 14.27 1.08 -8.66
N VAL A 88 13.08 1.04 -8.06
CA VAL A 88 11.92 1.87 -8.40
C VAL A 88 11.59 2.66 -7.14
N SER A 89 11.60 4.00 -7.25
CA SER A 89 11.36 4.88 -6.12
C SER A 89 10.02 4.57 -5.43
N GLY A 90 10.05 4.49 -4.10
CA GLY A 90 8.87 4.20 -3.28
C GLY A 90 8.37 2.76 -3.37
N LYS A 91 9.10 1.87 -4.04
CA LYS A 91 8.83 0.44 -4.05
C LYS A 91 9.80 -0.30 -3.13
N PHE A 92 9.27 -1.09 -2.21
CA PHE A 92 10.02 -1.80 -1.18
C PHE A 92 9.73 -3.30 -1.22
N VAL A 93 10.74 -4.09 -0.88
CA VAL A 93 10.60 -5.53 -0.64
C VAL A 93 10.71 -5.84 0.85
N PHE A 94 9.84 -6.73 1.30
CA PHE A 94 9.78 -7.21 2.68
C PHE A 94 9.78 -8.75 2.72
N PRO A 95 10.15 -9.35 3.86
CA PRO A 95 10.07 -10.80 4.07
C PRO A 95 8.72 -11.40 3.65
N GLY A 96 8.77 -12.64 3.15
CA GLY A 96 7.57 -13.36 2.70
C GLY A 96 7.07 -12.92 1.32
N HIS A 97 7.96 -12.46 0.43
CA HIS A 97 7.65 -12.05 -0.95
C HIS A 97 6.60 -10.93 -1.06
N ARG A 98 6.65 -10.00 -0.10
CA ARG A 98 5.76 -8.84 -0.05
C ARG A 98 6.45 -7.66 -0.71
N GLU A 99 5.81 -7.13 -1.73
CA GLU A 99 6.22 -5.87 -2.37
C GLU A 99 5.23 -4.77 -1.96
N ILE A 100 5.73 -3.63 -1.51
CA ILE A 100 4.90 -2.46 -1.18
C ILE A 100 5.33 -1.32 -2.07
N HIS A 101 4.37 -0.67 -2.72
CA HIS A 101 4.60 0.53 -3.50
C HIS A 101 3.79 1.68 -2.92
N VAL A 102 4.44 2.80 -2.60
CA VAL A 102 3.77 4.07 -2.27
C VAL A 102 3.23 4.66 -3.57
N ILE A 103 1.93 4.57 -3.78
CA ILE A 103 1.26 5.02 -5.01
C ILE A 103 1.03 6.53 -4.99
N ASP A 104 0.69 7.08 -3.83
CA ASP A 104 0.38 8.49 -3.66
C ASP A 104 0.55 8.89 -2.19
N THR A 105 1.06 10.09 -1.93
CA THR A 105 1.18 10.64 -0.58
C THR A 105 1.43 12.15 -0.64
N ASP A 106 0.88 12.89 0.31
CA ASP A 106 1.26 14.29 0.57
C ASP A 106 2.22 14.43 1.75
N TYR A 107 2.73 13.29 2.27
CA TYR A 107 3.63 13.13 3.41
C TYR A 107 3.05 13.52 4.79
N GLU A 108 2.23 14.56 4.81
CA GLU A 108 1.73 15.22 6.02
C GLU A 108 0.41 14.65 6.51
N ARG A 109 -0.46 14.17 5.61
CA ARG A 109 -1.82 13.77 5.97
C ARG A 109 -2.10 12.34 5.60
N TYR A 110 -1.71 11.92 4.40
CA TYR A 110 -2.10 10.60 3.90
C TYR A 110 -1.02 9.89 3.08
N ALA A 111 -1.16 8.57 3.00
CA ALA A 111 -0.43 7.73 2.06
C ALA A 111 -1.34 6.63 1.50
N ILE A 112 -1.19 6.30 0.23
CA ILE A 112 -1.87 5.19 -0.45
C ILE A 112 -0.82 4.20 -0.88
N LEU A 113 -0.94 2.97 -0.40
CA LEU A 113 0.00 1.90 -0.67
C LEU A 113 -0.65 0.80 -1.50
N ARG A 114 0.10 0.25 -2.46
CA ARG A 114 -0.23 -1.02 -3.11
C ARG A 114 0.67 -2.11 -2.55
N LEU A 115 0.09 -3.06 -1.83
CA LEU A 115 0.73 -4.30 -1.46
C LEU A 115 0.52 -5.32 -2.59
N SER A 116 1.60 -5.94 -3.04
CA SER A 116 1.60 -7.07 -3.94
C SER A 116 2.25 -8.27 -3.26
N LEU A 117 1.58 -9.41 -3.27
CA LEU A 117 2.09 -10.67 -2.73
C LEU A 117 1.96 -11.74 -3.80
N HIS A 118 3.08 -12.32 -4.18
CA HIS A 118 3.08 -13.48 -5.06
C HIS A 118 2.96 -14.76 -4.22
N TRP A 119 1.83 -15.45 -4.31
CA TRP A 119 1.59 -16.69 -3.56
C TRP A 119 0.94 -17.76 -4.45
N GLN A 120 1.53 -18.95 -4.50
CA GLN A 120 1.02 -20.10 -5.29
C GLN A 120 0.68 -19.74 -6.76
N ARG A 121 1.54 -18.98 -7.44
CA ARG A 121 1.34 -18.49 -8.83
C ARG A 121 0.16 -17.53 -9.00
N LYS A 122 -0.34 -16.95 -7.90
CA LYS A 122 -1.36 -15.89 -7.92
C LYS A 122 -0.77 -14.61 -7.35
N ASP A 123 -1.05 -13.52 -8.03
CA ASP A 123 -0.74 -12.18 -7.53
C ASP A 123 -1.92 -11.66 -6.71
N PHE A 124 -1.63 -11.38 -5.45
CA PHE A 124 -2.57 -10.73 -4.54
C PHE A 124 -2.26 -9.25 -4.49
N HIS A 125 -3.27 -8.44 -4.75
CA HIS A 125 -3.14 -6.99 -4.72
C HIS A 125 -4.10 -6.40 -3.70
N VAL A 126 -3.55 -5.55 -2.84
CA VAL A 126 -4.31 -4.83 -1.82
C VAL A 126 -3.90 -3.38 -1.86
N LEU A 127 -4.89 -2.50 -2.04
CA LEU A 127 -4.71 -1.07 -1.85
C LEU A 127 -5.04 -0.72 -0.40
N LYS A 128 -4.18 0.05 0.23
CA LYS A 128 -4.33 0.50 1.61
C LYS A 128 -4.22 2.01 1.70
N TYR A 129 -5.10 2.62 2.48
CA TYR A 129 -5.14 4.05 2.77
C TYR A 129 -4.70 4.28 4.21
N PHE A 130 -3.72 5.15 4.39
CA PHE A 130 -3.17 5.51 5.68
C PHE A 130 -3.31 7.01 5.94
N THR A 131 -3.44 7.37 7.22
CA THR A 131 -3.42 8.75 7.69
C THR A 131 -2.43 8.96 8.83
N ARG A 132 -1.91 10.19 9.00
CA ARG A 132 -1.09 10.56 10.17
C ARG A 132 -1.94 10.73 11.45
N SER A 133 -3.23 11.00 11.26
CA SER A 133 -4.20 11.29 12.33
C SER A 133 -4.79 10.03 12.95
N LEU A 134 -5.08 10.09 14.25
CA LEU A 134 -5.88 9.07 14.92
C LEU A 134 -7.38 9.26 14.70
N GLU A 135 -7.81 10.48 14.38
CA GLU A 135 -9.22 10.88 14.36
C GLU A 135 -9.74 11.07 12.93
N ASP A 136 -8.92 11.61 12.04
CA ASP A 136 -9.36 11.98 10.69
C ASP A 136 -9.39 10.77 9.74
N GLU A 137 -10.58 10.49 9.22
CA GLU A 137 -10.84 9.39 8.28
C GLU A 137 -11.05 9.87 6.83
N TYR A 138 -11.51 11.12 6.65
CA TYR A 138 -11.97 11.67 5.37
C TYR A 138 -11.13 12.86 4.87
N GLU A 139 -9.82 12.79 5.06
CA GLU A 139 -8.87 13.73 4.45
C GLU A 139 -8.94 13.70 2.91
N PRO A 140 -8.43 14.71 2.17
CA PRO A 140 -8.45 14.74 0.71
C PRO A 140 -7.95 13.45 0.03
N GLY A 141 -6.99 12.77 0.66
CA GLY A 141 -6.48 11.47 0.21
C GLY A 141 -7.52 10.35 0.16
N PHE A 142 -8.60 10.44 0.95
CA PHE A 142 -9.69 9.48 0.92
C PHE A 142 -10.42 9.48 -0.42
N TRP A 143 -10.69 10.66 -0.99
CA TRP A 143 -11.32 10.76 -2.31
C TRP A 143 -10.43 10.17 -3.40
N ARG A 144 -9.13 10.45 -3.32
CA ARG A 144 -8.14 9.85 -4.22
C ARG A 144 -8.10 8.32 -4.10
N PHE A 145 -8.13 7.80 -2.88
CA PHE A 145 -8.22 6.37 -2.63
C PHE A 145 -9.49 5.77 -3.24
N ARG A 146 -10.65 6.43 -3.04
CA ARG A 146 -11.94 6.02 -3.61
C ARG A 146 -11.91 5.96 -5.13
N GLU A 147 -11.28 6.93 -5.80
CA GLU A 147 -11.08 6.93 -7.26
C GLU A 147 -10.22 5.73 -7.68
N LEU A 148 -9.07 5.52 -7.03
CA LEU A 148 -8.15 4.41 -7.33
C LEU A 148 -8.79 3.03 -7.10
N THR A 149 -9.79 2.95 -6.23
CA THR A 149 -10.49 1.70 -5.89
C THR A 149 -11.90 1.61 -6.48
N ALA A 150 -12.29 2.51 -7.39
CA ALA A 150 -13.65 2.56 -7.92
C ALA A 150 -14.09 1.22 -8.55
N ASP A 151 -13.16 0.55 -9.24
CA ASP A 151 -13.39 -0.74 -9.89
C ASP A 151 -12.99 -1.95 -9.01
N THR A 152 -12.67 -1.73 -7.73
CA THR A 152 -12.27 -2.79 -6.81
C THR A 152 -13.47 -3.26 -5.98
N GLY A 153 -13.88 -4.51 -6.18
CA GLY A 153 -15.16 -5.03 -5.68
C GLY A 153 -15.32 -5.17 -4.16
N LEU A 154 -14.24 -5.11 -3.36
CA LEU A 154 -14.34 -5.20 -1.89
C LEU A 154 -13.57 -4.07 -1.22
N TYR A 155 -14.21 -3.41 -0.25
CA TYR A 155 -13.68 -2.28 0.49
C TYR A 155 -14.04 -2.37 1.98
N LEU A 156 -13.06 -2.14 2.85
CA LEU A 156 -13.24 -2.01 4.30
C LEU A 156 -12.68 -0.68 4.76
N VAL A 157 -13.47 0.06 5.54
CA VAL A 157 -12.98 1.18 6.35
C VAL A 157 -12.55 0.61 7.70
N ALA A 158 -11.28 0.78 8.04
CA ALA A 158 -10.75 0.39 9.33
C ALA A 158 -11.38 1.26 10.42
N ARG A 159 -12.08 0.62 11.37
CA ARG A 159 -12.62 1.29 12.56
C ARG A 159 -11.50 1.75 13.47
N HIS A 160 -11.76 2.82 14.22
CA HIS A 160 -10.93 3.33 15.32
C HIS A 160 -10.13 2.22 16.01
N GLY A 161 -8.81 2.25 15.83
CA GLY A 161 -7.91 1.18 16.21
C GLY A 161 -7.30 1.42 17.58
N ARG A 162 -7.69 0.64 18.60
CA ARG A 162 -7.07 0.70 19.94
C ARG A 162 -5.55 0.47 19.85
N CYS A 163 -5.13 -0.45 18.98
CA CYS A 163 -3.72 -0.79 18.83
C CYS A 163 -2.95 0.29 18.09
N ALA A 164 -3.60 1.02 17.17
CA ALA A 164 -3.03 2.22 16.57
C ALA A 164 -2.74 3.31 17.60
N LYS A 165 -3.69 3.57 18.51
CA LYS A 165 -3.50 4.54 19.60
C LYS A 165 -2.33 4.17 20.50
N LEU A 166 -2.29 2.92 20.97
CA LEU A 166 -1.20 2.42 21.83
C LEU A 166 0.17 2.52 21.16
N LEU A 167 0.27 2.18 19.86
CA LEU A 167 1.51 2.31 19.11
C LEU A 167 2.00 3.76 19.06
N LYS A 168 1.08 4.72 18.88
CA LYS A 168 1.42 6.14 18.81
C LYS A 168 1.91 6.67 20.15
N GLU A 169 1.27 6.28 21.26
CA GLU A 169 1.63 6.68 22.63
C GLU A 169 2.95 6.06 23.12
N GLU A 170 3.35 4.89 22.61
CA GLU A 170 4.61 4.25 22.97
C GLU A 170 5.83 4.92 22.32
N LEU A 171 5.63 5.63 21.20
CA LEU A 171 6.71 6.07 20.30
C LEU A 171 6.79 7.60 20.13
N ILE A 172 5.95 8.36 20.83
CA ILE A 172 5.94 9.82 20.89
C ILE A 172 5.96 10.24 22.35
#